data_AF-A0A662DQL6-F1
#
_entry.id   AF-A0A662DQL6-F1
#
_cell.length_a   1.000
_cell.length_b   1.000
_cell.length_c   1.000
_cell.angle_alpha   90.00
_cell.angle_beta   90.00
_cell.angle_gamma   90.00
#
_symmetry.space_group_name_H-M   'P 1'
#
loop_
_entity.id
_entity.type
_entity.pdbx_description
1 polymer ?
#
loop_
_entity_poly.entity_id
_entity_poly.type
_entity_poly.pdbx_seq_one_letter_code
_entity_poly.pdbx_strand_id
1 'polypeptide(L)'
;MAGVLRTARLLAMTDKLREIEADWLNPATIRGAAFILGGLFILMVPEASARLLALALAAALVVMGGADIWSAARIRPIVWTTVGLGLISVLAGAGIVLLPDLAFDVLIQIFAIILGIRGVMVVIRALQSRSTSGAWTFNLVRGGLSVAAAVVIFVIPDAVETALMLTIAATALVSGGIMISYGLTSSDADRLGAVELGGFIKRWLGERDVGEEMRVEVIDNLYFEAPDSSQKQTGYWVLLVLSTTIATLAILADSTAVVIGAMLVAPLMTPILGVSAGIVNGWMSRVSRAFATVVGGVAVSILTAWIVASWAPHFVPIATNTQVISRVSPTLLDMMIAVAAGAAGAYATVDKRVSSSITGVAIAVALVPPLGVVGVTLTVGNYGDAGGAFVLFLTNLVSIILAASLVFVLTGFALVTKLQENREKMKTVIITVLLGALIIMVPLAFTSEGILTSASRQSRAQAVAEEWLGDQENLRLNRVEVNGEEVDIVITGEGEIPSVSSLNKELSESFGTATVAVVEYFPSLRLTAENQP
;
A
#
# COMPACT_ATOMS: atom_id res chain seq x y z
N MET A 1 -0.35 -66.21 13.53
CA MET A 1 -1.23 -65.04 13.74
C MET A 1 -0.45 -63.72 13.80
N ALA A 2 0.64 -63.62 14.57
CA ALA A 2 1.47 -62.40 14.66
C ALA A 2 2.15 -61.97 13.33
N GLY A 3 2.55 -62.91 12.47
CA GLY A 3 3.16 -62.61 11.17
C GLY A 3 2.21 -61.92 10.18
N VAL A 4 0.95 -62.36 10.12
CA VAL A 4 -0.09 -61.84 9.22
C VAL A 4 -0.49 -60.41 9.60
N LEU A 5 -0.57 -60.11 10.90
CA LEU A 5 -0.83 -58.75 11.42
C LEU A 5 0.33 -57.79 11.13
N ARG A 6 1.57 -58.29 11.07
CA ARG A 6 2.76 -57.48 10.76
C ARG A 6 2.82 -57.11 9.27
N THR A 7 2.50 -58.06 8.38
CA THR A 7 2.39 -57.81 6.94
C THR A 7 1.20 -56.92 6.59
N ALA A 8 0.06 -57.06 7.26
CA ALA A 8 -1.10 -56.17 7.05
C ALA A 8 -0.80 -54.73 7.49
N ARG A 9 -0.07 -54.53 8.60
CA ARG A 9 0.39 -53.19 9.01
C ARG A 9 1.40 -52.59 8.03
N LEU A 10 2.33 -53.40 7.51
CA LEU A 10 3.31 -52.92 6.53
C LEU A 10 2.63 -52.52 5.22
N LEU A 11 1.67 -53.30 4.73
CA LEU A 11 0.89 -52.98 3.52
C LEU A 11 0.04 -51.72 3.69
N ALA A 12 -0.67 -51.59 4.82
CA ALA A 12 -1.43 -50.38 5.12
C ALA A 12 -0.53 -49.13 5.25
N MET A 13 0.70 -49.29 5.73
CA MET A 13 1.67 -48.20 5.81
C MET A 13 2.24 -47.83 4.44
N THR A 14 2.49 -48.80 3.57
CA THR A 14 2.92 -48.54 2.18
C THR A 14 1.83 -47.92 1.32
N ASP A 15 0.57 -48.30 1.52
CA ASP A 15 -0.56 -47.68 0.82
C ASP A 15 -0.78 -46.24 1.29
N LYS A 16 -0.67 -45.97 2.60
CA LYS A 16 -0.70 -44.61 3.14
C LYS A 16 0.46 -43.74 2.61
N LEU A 17 1.65 -44.32 2.49
CA LEU A 17 2.80 -43.62 1.91
C LEU A 17 2.58 -43.31 0.43
N ARG A 18 1.97 -44.22 -0.33
CA ARG A 18 1.61 -44.00 -1.74
C ARG A 18 0.52 -42.95 -1.94
N GLU A 19 -0.49 -42.92 -1.07
CA GLU A 19 -1.52 -41.85 -1.08
C GLU A 19 -0.88 -40.48 -0.80
N ILE A 20 -0.03 -40.39 0.22
CA ILE A 20 0.72 -39.16 0.52
C ILE A 20 1.60 -38.77 -0.68
N GLU A 21 2.32 -39.71 -1.27
CA GLU A 21 3.19 -39.46 -2.42
C GLU A 21 2.38 -38.96 -3.64
N ALA A 22 1.18 -39.51 -3.88
CA ALA A 22 0.28 -39.09 -4.95
C ALA A 22 -0.29 -37.67 -4.73
N ASP A 23 -0.68 -37.31 -3.50
CA ASP A 23 -1.20 -35.98 -3.17
C ASP A 23 -0.14 -34.87 -3.32
N TRP A 24 1.13 -35.19 -3.01
CA TRP A 24 2.25 -34.26 -3.17
C TRP A 24 2.77 -34.18 -4.62
N LEU A 25 2.68 -35.26 -5.40
CA LEU A 25 3.07 -35.31 -6.81
C LEU A 25 2.00 -34.76 -7.78
N ASN A 26 0.87 -34.32 -7.24
CA ASN A 26 -0.17 -33.65 -8.00
C ASN A 26 0.38 -32.41 -8.74
N PRO A 27 0.09 -32.23 -10.06
CA PRO A 27 0.54 -31.06 -10.82
C PRO A 27 0.19 -29.71 -10.20
N ALA A 28 -0.95 -29.61 -9.49
CA ALA A 28 -1.35 -28.41 -8.76
C ALA A 28 -0.41 -28.14 -7.57
N THR A 29 -0.08 -29.17 -6.78
CA THR A 29 0.84 -29.09 -5.65
C THR A 29 2.26 -28.73 -6.11
N ILE A 30 2.73 -29.33 -7.21
CA ILE A 30 4.05 -29.03 -7.81
C ILE A 30 4.13 -27.58 -8.30
N ARG A 31 3.10 -27.10 -9.03
CA ARG A 31 3.04 -25.69 -9.45
C ARG A 31 2.98 -24.78 -8.24
N GLY A 32 2.19 -25.13 -7.22
CA GLY A 32 2.08 -24.34 -6.01
C GLY A 32 3.41 -24.21 -5.27
N ALA A 33 4.17 -25.31 -5.15
CA ALA A 33 5.52 -25.30 -4.60
C ALA A 33 6.48 -24.42 -5.44
N ALA A 34 6.41 -24.49 -6.77
CA ALA A 34 7.20 -23.63 -7.65
C ALA A 34 6.87 -22.13 -7.46
N PHE A 35 5.59 -21.79 -7.29
CA PHE A 35 5.15 -20.43 -6.98
C PHE A 35 5.69 -19.95 -5.62
N ILE A 36 5.66 -20.79 -4.57
CA ILE A 36 6.25 -20.45 -3.27
C ILE A 36 7.74 -20.22 -3.38
N LEU A 37 8.47 -21.12 -4.04
CA LEU A 37 9.92 -21.00 -4.24
C LEU A 37 10.27 -19.75 -5.04
N GLY A 38 9.50 -19.44 -6.09
CA GLY A 38 9.67 -18.20 -6.86
C GLY A 38 9.44 -16.95 -6.01
N GLY A 39 8.40 -16.95 -5.17
CA GLY A 39 8.13 -15.84 -4.24
C GLY A 39 9.23 -15.66 -3.20
N LEU A 40 9.74 -16.74 -2.61
CA LEU A 40 10.88 -16.71 -1.68
C LEU A 40 12.17 -16.25 -2.36
N PHE A 41 12.42 -16.69 -3.60
CA PHE A 41 13.58 -16.28 -4.37
C PHE A 41 13.61 -14.76 -4.59
N ILE A 42 12.46 -14.17 -4.91
CA ILE A 42 12.33 -12.71 -5.07
C ILE A 42 12.77 -11.96 -3.82
N LEU A 43 12.43 -12.49 -2.64
CA LEU A 43 12.77 -11.87 -1.36
C LEU A 43 14.22 -12.11 -0.93
N MET A 44 14.79 -13.28 -1.23
CA MET A 44 16.14 -13.64 -0.79
C MET A 44 17.24 -13.03 -1.67
N VAL A 45 16.96 -12.76 -2.95
CA VAL A 45 17.96 -12.24 -3.90
C VAL A 45 17.40 -11.03 -4.65
N PRO A 46 17.32 -9.85 -4.01
CA PRO A 46 16.69 -8.66 -4.61
C PRO A 46 17.37 -8.22 -5.92
N GLU A 47 18.70 -8.21 -5.96
CA GLU A 47 19.45 -7.78 -7.15
C GLU A 47 19.21 -8.67 -8.38
N ALA A 48 19.18 -9.99 -8.20
CA ALA A 48 18.89 -10.91 -9.30
C ALA A 48 17.43 -10.79 -9.76
N SER A 49 16.53 -10.53 -8.81
CA SER A 49 15.09 -10.38 -9.05
C SER A 49 14.79 -9.10 -9.82
N ALA A 50 15.47 -8.00 -9.48
CA ALA A 50 15.45 -6.75 -10.23
C ALA A 50 15.84 -6.95 -11.69
N ARG A 51 16.93 -7.69 -11.96
CA ARG A 51 17.38 -8.01 -13.34
C ARG A 51 16.36 -8.85 -14.10
N LEU A 52 15.74 -9.84 -13.45
CA LEU A 52 14.69 -10.65 -14.08
C LEU A 52 13.45 -9.81 -14.41
N LEU A 53 13.07 -8.91 -13.51
CA LEU A 53 11.99 -7.95 -13.75
C LEU A 53 12.33 -6.99 -14.89
N ALA A 54 13.57 -6.52 -14.98
CA ALA A 54 14.06 -5.70 -16.08
C ALA A 54 13.85 -6.39 -17.43
N LEU A 55 14.23 -7.67 -17.52
CA LEU A 55 14.04 -8.50 -18.71
C LEU A 55 12.56 -8.74 -19.03
N ALA A 56 11.72 -8.96 -18.01
CA ALA A 56 10.29 -9.10 -18.20
C ALA A 56 9.65 -7.80 -18.73
N LEU A 57 10.04 -6.66 -18.17
CA LEU A 57 9.61 -5.33 -18.61
C LEU A 57 10.10 -5.02 -20.04
N ALA A 58 11.33 -5.41 -20.37
CA ALA A 58 11.91 -5.38 -21.72
C ALA A 58 10.99 -6.08 -22.72
N ALA A 59 10.69 -7.34 -22.43
CA ALA A 59 9.87 -8.19 -23.27
C ALA A 59 8.47 -7.61 -23.43
N ALA A 60 7.88 -7.11 -22.33
CA ALA A 60 6.59 -6.43 -22.34
C ALA A 60 6.61 -5.20 -23.26
N LEU A 61 7.65 -4.36 -23.18
CA LEU A 61 7.83 -3.19 -24.06
C LEU A 61 7.94 -3.58 -25.54
N VAL A 62 8.69 -4.65 -25.86
CA VAL A 62 8.81 -5.15 -27.24
C VAL A 62 7.47 -5.66 -27.76
N VAL A 63 6.78 -6.52 -26.99
CA VAL A 63 5.47 -7.07 -27.38
C VAL A 63 4.45 -5.96 -27.55
N MET A 64 4.42 -5.03 -26.60
CA MET A 64 3.51 -3.89 -26.58
C MET A 64 3.77 -2.94 -27.76
N GLY A 65 5.04 -2.64 -28.06
CA GLY A 65 5.41 -1.81 -29.20
C GLY A 65 5.13 -2.46 -30.55
N GLY A 66 5.36 -3.78 -30.66
CA GLY A 66 4.98 -4.56 -31.83
C GLY A 66 3.46 -4.57 -32.07
N ALA A 67 2.67 -4.72 -31.01
CA ALA A 67 1.20 -4.65 -31.09
C ALA A 67 0.71 -3.26 -31.55
N ASP A 68 1.34 -2.18 -31.11
CA ASP A 68 1.04 -0.82 -31.55
C ASP A 68 1.33 -0.62 -33.04
N ILE A 69 2.50 -1.05 -33.51
CA ILE A 69 2.87 -0.97 -34.92
C ILE A 69 1.87 -1.79 -35.76
N TRP A 70 1.57 -3.01 -35.33
CA TRP A 70 0.62 -3.89 -36.01
C TRP A 70 -0.79 -3.29 -36.07
N SER A 71 -1.30 -2.77 -34.96
CA SER A 71 -2.64 -2.19 -34.89
C SER A 71 -2.76 -0.92 -35.73
N ALA A 72 -1.74 -0.07 -35.71
CA ALA A 72 -1.67 1.15 -36.53
C ALA A 72 -1.60 0.83 -38.04
N ALA A 73 -0.97 -0.28 -38.44
CA ALA A 73 -0.92 -0.72 -39.83
C ALA A 73 -2.27 -1.19 -40.39
N ARG A 74 -3.20 -1.63 -39.53
CA ARG A 74 -4.54 -2.12 -39.93
C ARG A 74 -5.62 -1.04 -40.03
N ILE A 75 -5.41 0.12 -39.40
CA ILE A 75 -6.39 1.21 -39.36
C ILE A 75 -6.00 2.28 -40.39
N ARG A 76 -6.94 2.69 -41.26
CA ARG A 76 -6.72 3.80 -42.20
C ARG A 76 -7.63 5.00 -41.86
N PRO A 77 -7.12 6.24 -41.89
CA PRO A 77 -5.73 6.63 -42.16
C PRO A 77 -4.75 6.23 -41.04
N ILE A 78 -3.48 6.04 -41.38
CA ILE A 78 -2.44 5.59 -40.44
C ILE A 78 -2.22 6.66 -39.37
N VAL A 79 -2.23 6.26 -38.10
CA VAL A 79 -1.96 7.13 -36.97
C VAL A 79 -0.46 7.08 -36.64
N TRP A 80 0.33 7.96 -37.26
CA TRP A 80 1.79 7.98 -37.15
C TRP A 80 2.33 8.09 -35.72
N THR A 81 1.59 8.74 -34.82
CA THR A 81 1.98 8.82 -33.41
C THR A 81 2.01 7.45 -32.73
N THR A 82 1.08 6.55 -33.07
CA THR A 82 1.03 5.19 -32.52
C THR A 82 2.18 4.33 -33.06
N VAL A 83 2.55 4.52 -34.33
CA VAL A 83 3.72 3.88 -34.93
C VAL A 83 5.02 4.34 -34.26
N GLY A 84 5.17 5.65 -34.05
CA GLY A 84 6.36 6.21 -33.39
C GLY A 84 6.55 5.70 -31.96
N LEU A 85 5.47 5.69 -31.15
CA LEU A 85 5.49 5.12 -29.80
C LEU A 85 5.80 3.62 -29.80
N GLY A 86 5.23 2.89 -30.76
CA GLY A 86 5.51 1.47 -30.94
C GLY A 86 6.99 1.22 -31.23
N LEU A 87 7.59 2.02 -32.11
CA LEU A 87 9.00 1.93 -32.45
C LEU A 87 9.91 2.23 -31.24
N ILE A 88 9.62 3.31 -30.50
CA ILE A 88 10.35 3.68 -29.28
C ILE A 88 10.27 2.55 -28.23
N SER A 89 9.09 1.95 -28.06
CA SER A 89 8.89 0.85 -27.10
C SER A 89 9.71 -0.40 -27.48
N VAL A 90 9.73 -0.76 -28.77
CA VAL A 90 10.53 -1.89 -29.27
C VAL A 90 12.03 -1.61 -29.10
N LEU A 91 12.49 -0.41 -29.44
CA LEU A 91 13.90 -0.04 -29.30
C LEU A 91 14.34 -0.01 -27.83
N ALA A 92 13.51 0.53 -26.94
CA ALA A 92 13.77 0.54 -25.50
C ALA A 92 13.88 -0.88 -24.93
N GLY A 93 12.94 -1.77 -25.28
CA GLY A 93 12.95 -3.15 -24.82
C GLY A 93 14.11 -3.97 -25.44
N ALA A 94 14.44 -3.76 -26.71
CA ALA A 94 15.56 -4.43 -27.36
C ALA A 94 16.93 -3.94 -26.86
N GLY A 95 17.02 -2.67 -26.43
CA GLY A 95 18.24 -2.08 -25.89
C GLY A 95 18.81 -2.82 -24.67
N ILE A 96 17.96 -3.48 -23.89
CA ILE A 96 18.36 -4.26 -22.70
C ILE A 96 19.08 -5.55 -23.07
N VAL A 97 18.67 -6.21 -24.15
CA VAL A 97 19.38 -7.40 -24.63
C VAL A 97 20.79 -7.03 -25.08
N LEU A 98 20.95 -5.82 -25.60
CA LEU A 98 22.23 -5.29 -26.06
C LEU A 98 23.06 -4.67 -24.93
N LEU A 99 22.42 -4.15 -23.89
CA LEU A 99 23.00 -3.49 -22.72
C LEU A 99 22.37 -4.07 -21.44
N PRO A 100 22.81 -5.26 -20.99
CA PRO A 100 22.24 -5.91 -19.81
C PRO A 100 22.53 -5.15 -18.51
N ASP A 101 23.51 -4.25 -18.53
CA ASP A 101 23.87 -3.36 -17.41
C ASP A 101 23.01 -2.08 -17.36
N LEU A 102 22.01 -1.95 -18.24
CA LEU A 102 21.06 -0.85 -18.14
C LEU A 102 20.27 -0.99 -16.83
N ALA A 103 20.35 0.02 -15.96
CA ALA A 103 19.68 0.00 -14.66
C ALA A 103 18.15 -0.15 -14.83
N PHE A 104 17.53 -0.91 -13.93
CA PHE A 104 16.08 -1.13 -13.92
C PHE A 104 15.30 0.20 -13.86
N ASP A 105 15.83 1.18 -13.13
CA ASP A 105 15.25 2.52 -12.97
C ASP A 105 15.05 3.22 -14.32
N VAL A 106 16.04 3.13 -15.21
CA VAL A 106 15.99 3.73 -16.55
C VAL A 106 14.87 3.10 -17.37
N LEU A 107 14.64 1.80 -17.24
CA LEU A 107 13.58 1.10 -17.95
C LEU A 107 12.20 1.43 -17.42
N ILE A 108 12.08 1.48 -16.10
CA ILE A 108 10.85 1.89 -15.44
C ILE A 108 10.48 3.31 -15.85
N GLN A 109 11.45 4.22 -15.96
CA GLN A 109 11.23 5.59 -16.42
C GLN A 109 10.84 5.66 -17.90
N ILE A 110 11.51 4.91 -18.78
CA ILE A 110 11.12 4.85 -20.21
C ILE A 110 9.70 4.30 -20.35
N PHE A 111 9.38 3.22 -19.62
CA PHE A 111 8.05 2.66 -19.57
C PHE A 111 7.01 3.68 -19.07
N ALA A 112 7.34 4.42 -18.01
CA ALA A 112 6.50 5.48 -17.47
C ALA A 112 6.21 6.58 -18.51
N ILE A 113 7.23 7.07 -19.22
CA ILE A 113 7.07 8.07 -20.28
C ILE A 113 6.11 7.56 -21.37
N ILE A 114 6.32 6.33 -21.85
CA ILE A 114 5.46 5.71 -22.87
C ILE A 114 4.02 5.59 -22.38
N LEU A 115 3.84 5.12 -21.13
CA LEU A 115 2.53 5.00 -20.49
C LEU A 115 1.84 6.36 -20.36
N GLY A 116 2.58 7.40 -19.99
CA GLY A 116 2.07 8.77 -19.82
C GLY A 116 1.60 9.36 -21.15
N ILE A 117 2.42 9.26 -22.20
CA ILE A 117 2.04 9.72 -23.54
C ILE A 117 0.79 8.98 -24.03
N ARG A 118 0.69 7.66 -23.80
CA ARG A 118 -0.52 6.89 -24.13
C ARG A 118 -1.74 7.36 -23.35
N GLY A 119 -1.58 7.61 -22.06
CA GLY A 119 -2.65 8.14 -21.22
C GLY A 119 -3.19 9.47 -21.74
N VAL A 120 -2.29 10.39 -22.08
CA VAL A 120 -2.65 11.69 -22.68
C VAL A 120 -3.40 11.50 -23.99
N MET A 121 -2.95 10.60 -24.88
CA MET A 121 -3.66 10.30 -26.12
C MET A 121 -5.08 9.75 -25.87
N VAL A 122 -5.26 8.88 -24.87
CA VAL A 122 -6.58 8.35 -24.50
C VAL A 122 -7.49 9.45 -23.98
N VAL A 123 -6.96 10.36 -23.15
CA VAL A 123 -7.69 11.55 -22.65
C VAL A 123 -8.13 12.45 -23.80
N ILE A 124 -7.23 12.76 -24.74
CA ILE A 124 -7.54 13.61 -25.91
C ILE A 124 -8.63 12.95 -26.77
N ARG A 125 -8.50 11.66 -27.10
CA ARG A 125 -9.51 10.93 -27.88
C ARG A 125 -10.86 10.86 -27.16
N ALA A 126 -10.84 10.68 -25.83
CA ALA A 126 -12.05 10.69 -25.02
C ALA A 126 -12.78 12.04 -25.13
N LEU A 127 -12.06 13.15 -24.95
CA LEU A 127 -12.60 14.51 -25.06
C LEU A 127 -13.17 14.81 -26.44
N GLN A 128 -12.50 14.33 -27.50
CA GLN A 128 -12.98 14.48 -28.89
C GLN A 128 -14.25 13.65 -29.16
N SER A 129 -14.39 12.50 -28.52
CA SER A 129 -15.55 11.60 -28.69
C SER A 129 -16.77 11.93 -27.80
N ARG A 130 -16.74 13.05 -27.06
CA ARG A 130 -17.77 13.40 -26.06
C ARG A 130 -19.20 13.43 -26.61
N SER A 131 -19.37 13.76 -27.89
CA SER A 131 -20.68 13.89 -28.55
C SER A 131 -21.15 12.60 -29.25
N THR A 132 -20.26 11.62 -29.42
CA THR A 132 -20.51 10.42 -30.25
C THR A 132 -20.43 9.10 -29.48
N SER A 133 -19.76 9.06 -28.33
CA SER A 133 -19.57 7.84 -27.55
C SER A 133 -20.07 7.96 -26.12
N GLY A 134 -21.00 7.08 -25.72
CA GLY A 134 -21.40 6.91 -24.32
C GLY A 134 -20.28 6.37 -23.41
N ALA A 135 -19.13 5.99 -23.97
CA ALA A 135 -17.97 5.52 -23.21
C ALA A 135 -16.89 6.60 -22.98
N TRP A 136 -17.14 7.86 -23.36
CA TRP A 136 -16.13 8.91 -23.28
C TRP A 136 -15.64 9.15 -21.84
N THR A 137 -16.54 9.14 -20.85
CA THR A 137 -16.21 9.30 -19.43
C THR A 137 -15.30 8.18 -18.92
N PHE A 138 -15.58 6.93 -19.31
CA PHE A 138 -14.75 5.78 -18.97
C PHE A 138 -13.33 5.91 -19.54
N ASN A 139 -13.23 6.29 -20.82
CA ASN A 139 -11.94 6.48 -21.47
C ASN A 139 -11.18 7.67 -20.88
N LEU A 140 -11.87 8.74 -20.51
CA LEU A 140 -11.27 9.90 -19.85
C LEU A 140 -10.60 9.50 -18.52
N VAL A 141 -11.35 8.76 -17.67
CA VAL A 141 -10.84 8.26 -16.38
C VAL A 141 -9.68 7.29 -16.59
N ARG A 142 -9.81 6.32 -17.50
CA ARG A 142 -8.74 5.38 -17.82
C ARG A 142 -7.48 6.08 -18.31
N GLY A 143 -7.63 7.06 -19.20
CA GLY A 143 -6.52 7.86 -19.72
C GLY A 143 -5.85 8.66 -18.61
N GLY A 144 -6.63 9.37 -17.80
CA GLY A 144 -6.13 10.13 -16.64
C GLY A 144 -5.38 9.24 -15.64
N LEU A 145 -5.90 8.04 -15.37
CA LEU A 145 -5.21 7.08 -14.50
C LEU A 145 -3.86 6.65 -15.06
N SER A 146 -3.78 6.33 -16.35
CA SER A 146 -2.49 5.98 -16.96
C SER A 146 -1.50 7.12 -16.94
N VAL A 147 -1.95 8.38 -17.07
CA VAL A 147 -1.06 9.55 -16.93
C VAL A 147 -0.55 9.67 -15.50
N ALA A 148 -1.43 9.56 -14.50
CA ALA A 148 -0.99 9.68 -13.12
C ALA A 148 -0.09 8.52 -12.69
N ALA A 149 -0.41 7.28 -13.07
CA ALA A 149 0.46 6.13 -12.83
C ALA A 149 1.82 6.34 -13.48
N ALA A 150 1.87 6.87 -14.71
CA ALA A 150 3.13 7.23 -15.35
C ALA A 150 3.91 8.30 -14.57
N VAL A 151 3.26 9.33 -14.06
CA VAL A 151 3.92 10.34 -13.22
C VAL A 151 4.51 9.70 -11.96
N VAL A 152 3.74 8.87 -11.25
CA VAL A 152 4.22 8.17 -10.05
C VAL A 152 5.44 7.30 -10.37
N ILE A 153 5.34 6.46 -11.40
CA ILE A 153 6.43 5.55 -11.80
C ILE A 153 7.68 6.32 -12.21
N PHE A 154 7.52 7.48 -12.85
CA PHE A 154 8.63 8.32 -13.27
C PHE A 154 9.31 9.04 -12.09
N VAL A 155 8.52 9.52 -11.14
CA VAL A 155 8.95 10.30 -9.97
C VAL A 155 9.66 9.43 -8.93
N ILE A 156 9.14 8.24 -8.65
CA ILE A 156 9.67 7.35 -7.59
C ILE A 156 9.97 5.92 -8.10
N PRO A 157 10.94 5.75 -9.02
CA PRO A 157 11.23 4.46 -9.64
C PRO A 157 11.62 3.37 -8.62
N ASP A 158 12.49 3.68 -7.66
CA ASP A 158 12.99 2.73 -6.64
C ASP A 158 11.86 2.20 -5.74
N ALA A 159 10.93 3.08 -5.37
CA ALA A 159 9.76 2.71 -4.56
C ALA A 159 8.82 1.78 -5.35
N VAL A 160 8.63 2.07 -6.64
CA VAL A 160 7.83 1.22 -7.54
C VAL A 160 8.49 -0.13 -7.74
N GLU A 161 9.81 -0.18 -7.93
CA GLU A 161 10.56 -1.43 -8.01
C GLU A 161 10.33 -2.30 -6.77
N THR A 162 10.56 -1.72 -5.59
CA THR A 162 10.42 -2.41 -4.30
C THR A 162 9.00 -2.91 -4.10
N ALA A 163 7.99 -2.06 -4.34
CA ALA A 163 6.58 -2.47 -4.25
C ALA A 163 6.24 -3.59 -5.23
N LEU A 164 6.74 -3.53 -6.46
CA LEU A 164 6.44 -4.50 -7.50
C LEU A 164 7.05 -5.86 -7.14
N MET A 165 8.31 -5.88 -6.66
CA MET A 165 8.95 -7.09 -6.16
C MET A 165 8.17 -7.71 -5.00
N LEU A 166 7.85 -6.93 -3.97
CA LEU A 166 7.10 -7.42 -2.81
C LEU A 166 5.71 -7.93 -3.20
N THR A 167 5.02 -7.24 -4.10
CA THR A 167 3.68 -7.63 -4.56
C THR A 167 3.72 -8.92 -5.36
N ILE A 168 4.69 -9.08 -6.27
CA ILE A 168 4.87 -10.30 -7.06
C ILE A 168 5.25 -11.45 -6.13
N ALA A 169 6.17 -11.23 -5.20
CA ALA A 169 6.56 -12.23 -4.21
C ALA A 169 5.37 -12.68 -3.37
N ALA A 170 4.63 -11.74 -2.78
CA ALA A 170 3.44 -12.03 -1.97
C ALA A 170 2.38 -12.78 -2.78
N THR A 171 2.12 -12.34 -4.01
CA THR A 171 1.15 -12.99 -4.91
C THR A 171 1.60 -14.42 -5.22
N ALA A 172 2.88 -14.64 -5.50
CA ALA A 172 3.42 -15.97 -5.77
C ALA A 172 3.31 -16.88 -4.53
N LEU A 173 3.66 -16.38 -3.35
CA LEU A 173 3.54 -17.13 -2.09
C LEU A 173 2.08 -17.53 -1.80
N VAL A 174 1.15 -16.58 -1.93
CA VAL A 174 -0.28 -16.81 -1.68
C VAL A 174 -0.88 -17.76 -2.73
N SER A 175 -0.62 -17.52 -4.01
CA SER A 175 -1.09 -18.38 -5.11
C SER A 175 -0.54 -19.80 -4.96
N GLY A 176 0.73 -19.92 -4.56
CA GLY A 176 1.38 -21.19 -4.31
C GLY A 176 0.77 -21.96 -3.14
N GLY A 177 0.49 -21.28 -2.03
CA GLY A 177 -0.21 -21.85 -0.89
C GLY A 177 -1.63 -22.32 -1.22
N ILE A 178 -2.38 -21.53 -2.01
CA ILE A 178 -3.72 -21.90 -2.50
C ILE A 178 -3.64 -23.14 -3.40
N MET A 179 -2.70 -23.19 -4.34
CA MET A 179 -2.50 -24.32 -5.24
C MET A 179 -2.11 -25.60 -4.49
N ILE A 180 -1.24 -25.51 -3.50
CA ILE A 180 -0.89 -26.65 -2.63
C ILE A 180 -2.12 -27.10 -1.83
N SER A 181 -2.83 -26.17 -1.19
CA SER A 181 -4.03 -26.50 -0.42
C SER A 181 -5.09 -27.21 -1.28
N TYR A 182 -5.31 -26.73 -2.51
CA TYR A 182 -6.23 -27.36 -3.46
C TYR A 182 -5.72 -28.72 -3.96
N GLY A 183 -4.43 -28.83 -4.29
CA GLY A 183 -3.82 -30.08 -4.75
C GLY A 183 -3.85 -31.19 -3.70
N LEU A 184 -3.74 -30.82 -2.41
CA LEU A 184 -3.84 -31.75 -1.28
C LEU A 184 -5.29 -32.10 -0.90
N THR A 185 -6.31 -31.37 -1.40
CA THR A 185 -7.72 -31.58 -1.02
C THR A 185 -8.61 -32.08 -2.15
N SER A 186 -8.19 -31.96 -3.42
CA SER A 186 -8.96 -32.43 -4.58
C SER A 186 -8.22 -33.52 -5.35
N SER A 187 -8.78 -34.73 -5.34
CA SER A 187 -8.33 -35.92 -6.06
C SER A 187 -8.56 -35.87 -7.59
N ASP A 188 -9.22 -34.82 -8.10
CA ASP A 188 -9.56 -34.63 -9.53
C ASP A 188 -8.52 -33.80 -10.32
N ALA A 189 -7.34 -33.59 -9.76
CA ALA A 189 -6.35 -32.65 -10.31
C ALA A 189 -5.65 -33.09 -11.61
N ASP A 190 -5.85 -34.34 -12.04
CA ASP A 190 -5.35 -34.89 -13.31
C ASP A 190 -5.93 -34.20 -14.56
N ARG A 191 -6.98 -33.38 -14.41
CA ARG A 191 -7.65 -32.71 -15.54
C ARG A 191 -7.15 -31.30 -15.88
N LEU A 192 -6.11 -30.78 -15.22
CA LEU A 192 -5.56 -29.45 -15.51
C LEU A 192 -4.49 -29.47 -16.62
N GLY A 193 -4.86 -30.02 -17.78
CA GLY A 193 -4.15 -29.81 -19.03
C GLY A 193 -4.28 -28.36 -19.49
N ALA A 194 -3.16 -27.63 -19.55
CA ALA A 194 -2.94 -26.35 -20.26
C ALA A 194 -4.15 -25.38 -20.42
N VAL A 195 -4.99 -25.22 -19.40
CA VAL A 195 -6.05 -24.20 -19.42
C VAL A 195 -5.41 -22.86 -19.08
N GLU A 196 -5.49 -21.91 -20.02
CA GLU A 196 -5.14 -20.50 -19.82
C GLU A 196 -5.60 -20.05 -18.43
N LEU A 197 -4.66 -19.52 -17.63
CA LEU A 197 -4.92 -19.05 -16.27
C LEU A 197 -6.19 -18.18 -16.19
N GLY A 198 -6.44 -17.38 -17.23
CA GLY A 198 -7.64 -16.55 -17.37
C GLY A 198 -8.96 -17.34 -17.53
N GLY A 199 -8.95 -18.47 -18.24
CA GLY A 199 -10.11 -19.36 -18.38
C GLY A 199 -10.45 -20.10 -17.09
N PHE A 200 -9.42 -20.48 -16.32
CA PHE A 200 -9.59 -21.05 -14.97
C PHE A 200 -10.14 -20.01 -14.00
N ILE A 201 -9.51 -18.82 -13.92
CA ILE A 201 -9.95 -17.72 -13.04
C ILE A 201 -11.41 -17.34 -13.34
N LYS A 202 -11.80 -17.28 -14.61
CA LYS A 202 -13.18 -16.96 -15.00
C LYS A 202 -14.20 -18.01 -14.57
N ARG A 203 -13.87 -19.30 -14.68
CA ARG A 203 -14.74 -20.40 -14.20
C ARG A 203 -14.81 -20.41 -12.67
N TRP A 204 -13.65 -20.32 -12.01
CA TRP A 204 -13.53 -20.29 -10.56
C TRP A 204 -14.29 -19.10 -9.92
N LEU A 205 -14.20 -17.90 -10.51
CA LEU A 205 -14.99 -16.73 -10.10
C LEU A 205 -16.49 -16.86 -10.41
N GLY A 206 -16.86 -17.60 -11.45
CA GLY A 206 -18.25 -17.78 -11.87
C GLY A 206 -19.03 -18.78 -11.00
N GLU A 207 -18.33 -19.76 -10.42
CA GLU A 207 -18.91 -20.84 -9.62
C GLU A 207 -18.92 -20.55 -8.11
N ARG A 208 -18.15 -19.55 -7.65
CA ARG A 208 -18.19 -19.10 -6.25
C ARG A 208 -19.39 -18.21 -5.98
N ASP A 209 -20.30 -18.69 -5.14
CA ASP A 209 -21.33 -17.90 -4.48
C ASP A 209 -21.26 -18.18 -2.98
N VAL A 210 -21.24 -17.13 -2.17
CA VAL A 210 -21.25 -17.22 -0.70
C VAL A 210 -22.57 -17.80 -0.16
N GLY A 211 -23.61 -17.84 -1.00
CA GLY A 211 -24.95 -18.27 -0.63
C GLY A 211 -25.79 -17.13 -0.08
N GLU A 212 -27.11 -17.28 -0.18
CA GLU A 212 -28.06 -16.22 0.18
C GLU A 212 -28.04 -15.88 1.67
N GLU A 213 -27.96 -16.90 2.53
CA GLU A 213 -27.91 -16.73 3.99
C GLU A 213 -26.68 -15.93 4.43
N MET A 214 -25.49 -16.32 3.95
CA MET A 214 -24.25 -15.59 4.23
C MET A 214 -24.30 -14.15 3.69
N ARG A 215 -24.84 -13.97 2.48
CA ARG A 215 -24.95 -12.63 1.88
C ARG A 215 -25.83 -11.72 2.73
N VAL A 216 -26.95 -12.20 3.25
CA VAL A 216 -27.85 -11.43 4.12
C VAL A 216 -27.13 -11.03 5.41
N GLU A 217 -26.40 -11.96 6.04
CA GLU A 217 -25.65 -11.69 7.26
C GLU A 217 -24.52 -10.67 7.05
N VAL A 218 -23.76 -10.80 5.96
CA VAL A 218 -22.73 -9.81 5.60
C VAL A 218 -23.34 -8.42 5.39
N ILE A 219 -24.49 -8.33 4.71
CA ILE A 219 -25.19 -7.06 4.52
C ILE A 219 -25.65 -6.48 5.87
N ASP A 220 -26.22 -7.30 6.74
CA ASP A 220 -26.68 -6.84 8.06
C ASP A 220 -25.54 -6.37 8.97
N ASN A 221 -24.36 -6.99 8.86
CA ASN A 221 -23.16 -6.60 9.59
C ASN A 221 -22.53 -5.30 9.07
N LEU A 222 -22.55 -5.07 7.74
CA LEU A 222 -21.89 -3.94 7.11
C LEU A 222 -22.72 -2.66 7.05
N TYR A 223 -24.05 -2.78 7.06
CA TYR A 223 -24.96 -1.63 6.91
C TYR A 223 -25.86 -1.43 8.13
N PHE A 224 -26.08 -0.17 8.49
CA PHE A 224 -27.00 0.22 9.55
C PHE A 224 -28.45 0.27 9.04
N GLU A 225 -28.99 -0.89 8.63
CA GLU A 225 -30.37 -1.05 8.14
C GLU A 225 -31.30 -1.59 9.27
N ALA A 226 -32.62 -1.50 9.06
CA ALA A 226 -33.63 -1.95 10.03
C ALA A 226 -33.61 -3.48 10.19
N PRO A 227 -34.01 -4.04 11.35
CA PRO A 227 -34.74 -3.40 12.46
C PRO A 227 -33.87 -2.63 13.48
N ASP A 228 -32.60 -2.97 13.65
CA ASP A 228 -31.76 -2.47 14.76
C ASP A 228 -30.84 -1.29 14.38
N SER A 229 -31.19 -0.55 13.32
CA SER A 229 -30.34 0.53 12.78
C SER A 229 -29.95 1.58 13.82
N SER A 230 -30.88 1.96 14.71
CA SER A 230 -30.65 2.96 15.75
C SER A 230 -29.63 2.49 16.79
N GLN A 231 -29.74 1.23 17.22
CA GLN A 231 -28.84 0.64 18.21
C GLN A 231 -27.43 0.48 17.63
N LYS A 232 -27.32 0.00 16.39
CA LYS A 232 -26.04 -0.13 15.67
C LYS A 232 -25.36 1.23 15.47
N GLN A 233 -26.10 2.27 15.07
CA GLN A 233 -25.56 3.62 14.93
C GLN A 233 -25.12 4.22 16.27
N THR A 234 -25.91 4.04 17.33
CA THR A 234 -25.55 4.51 18.68
C THR A 234 -24.26 3.86 19.14
N GLY A 235 -24.15 2.53 19.00
CA GLY A 235 -22.92 1.80 19.31
C GLY A 235 -21.71 2.30 18.52
N TYR A 236 -21.87 2.50 17.21
CA TYR A 236 -20.83 3.06 16.34
C TYR A 236 -20.34 4.42 16.83
N TRP A 237 -21.24 5.39 17.06
CA TRP A 237 -20.84 6.75 17.45
C TRP A 237 -20.23 6.81 18.85
N VAL A 238 -20.78 6.06 19.81
CA VAL A 238 -20.23 5.99 21.18
C VAL A 238 -18.83 5.38 21.17
N LEU A 239 -18.64 4.23 20.52
CA LEU A 239 -17.34 3.58 20.43
C LEU A 239 -16.33 4.44 19.68
N LEU A 240 -16.75 5.17 18.65
CA LEU A 240 -15.87 6.07 17.89
C LEU A 240 -15.35 7.22 18.75
N VAL A 241 -16.23 7.90 19.50
CA VAL A 241 -15.84 9.00 20.41
C VAL A 241 -14.92 8.48 21.51
N LEU A 242 -15.25 7.34 22.13
CA LEU A 242 -14.43 6.74 23.18
C LEU A 242 -13.07 6.29 22.66
N SER A 243 -13.03 5.56 21.55
CA SER A 243 -11.78 5.12 20.89
C SER A 243 -10.91 6.31 20.51
N THR A 244 -11.50 7.36 19.93
CA THR A 244 -10.74 8.55 19.55
C THR A 244 -10.20 9.30 20.76
N THR A 245 -10.97 9.38 21.84
CA THR A 245 -10.50 9.97 23.11
C THR A 245 -9.31 9.19 23.65
N ILE A 246 -9.41 7.86 23.72
CA ILE A 246 -8.31 6.99 24.18
C ILE A 246 -7.09 7.16 23.27
N ALA A 247 -7.27 7.14 21.95
CA ALA A 247 -6.18 7.30 20.99
C ALA A 247 -5.48 8.66 21.14
N THR A 248 -6.25 9.74 21.32
CA THR A 248 -5.72 11.09 21.50
C THR A 248 -4.91 11.20 22.79
N LEU A 249 -5.44 10.72 23.91
CA LEU A 249 -4.72 10.69 25.18
C LEU A 249 -3.46 9.83 25.11
N ALA A 250 -3.53 8.70 24.40
CA ALA A 250 -2.39 7.82 24.20
C ALA A 250 -1.30 8.46 23.34
N ILE A 251 -1.67 9.23 22.31
CA ILE A 251 -0.74 10.05 21.52
C ILE A 251 -0.08 11.09 22.41
N LEU A 252 -0.85 11.85 23.19
CA LEU A 252 -0.31 12.88 24.10
C LEU A 252 0.60 12.30 25.19
N ALA A 253 0.37 11.05 25.58
CA ALA A 253 1.20 10.29 26.51
C ALA A 253 2.35 9.51 25.83
N ASP A 254 2.50 9.63 24.51
CA ASP A 254 3.50 8.93 23.69
C ASP A 254 3.49 7.39 23.89
N SER A 255 2.31 6.80 24.07
CA SER A 255 2.15 5.38 24.43
C SER A 255 1.66 4.51 23.28
N THR A 256 2.59 3.87 22.57
CA THR A 256 2.28 2.97 21.44
C THR A 256 1.29 1.86 21.82
N ALA A 257 1.45 1.23 22.99
CA ALA A 257 0.60 0.12 23.42
C ALA A 257 -0.87 0.54 23.60
N VAL A 258 -1.11 1.72 24.21
CA VAL A 258 -2.46 2.23 24.41
C VAL A 258 -3.04 2.75 23.09
N VAL A 259 -2.22 3.31 22.20
CA VAL A 259 -2.64 3.67 20.84
C VAL A 259 -3.15 2.44 20.09
N ILE A 260 -2.44 1.31 20.14
CA ILE A 260 -2.89 0.04 19.54
C ILE A 260 -4.19 -0.44 20.20
N GLY A 261 -4.29 -0.35 21.53
CA GLY A 261 -5.52 -0.67 22.26
C GLY A 261 -6.73 0.17 21.80
N ALA A 262 -6.53 1.45 21.53
CA ALA A 262 -7.57 2.33 21.01
C ALA A 262 -8.05 1.93 19.60
N MET A 263 -7.12 1.50 18.73
CA MET A 263 -7.43 1.02 17.38
C MET A 263 -8.37 -0.20 17.40
N LEU A 264 -8.20 -1.12 18.36
CA LEU A 264 -9.02 -2.33 18.48
C LEU A 264 -10.50 -2.06 18.79
N VAL A 265 -10.79 -0.93 19.43
CA VAL A 265 -12.15 -0.55 19.83
C VAL A 265 -12.89 0.19 18.70
N ALA A 266 -12.16 0.72 17.72
CA ALA A 266 -12.72 1.67 16.77
C ALA A 266 -13.61 1.00 15.71
N PRO A 267 -14.85 1.48 15.49
CA PRO A 267 -15.78 0.82 14.59
C PRO A 267 -15.73 1.31 13.14
N LEU A 268 -14.72 2.13 12.78
CA LEU A 268 -14.58 2.77 11.46
C LEU A 268 -14.47 1.77 10.30
N MET A 269 -13.96 0.56 10.54
CA MET A 269 -13.76 -0.44 9.49
C MET A 269 -15.08 -0.91 8.87
N THR A 270 -16.14 -1.06 9.66
CA THR A 270 -17.43 -1.57 9.21
C THR A 270 -18.04 -0.75 8.05
N PRO A 271 -18.24 0.58 8.17
CA PRO A 271 -18.76 1.37 7.07
C PRO A 271 -17.80 1.44 5.87
N ILE A 272 -16.48 1.32 6.07
CA ILE A 272 -15.50 1.27 4.98
C ILE A 272 -15.65 -0.02 4.16
N LEU A 273 -15.78 -1.17 4.83
CA LEU A 273 -16.08 -2.44 4.17
C LEU A 273 -17.47 -2.40 3.50
N GLY A 274 -18.45 -1.71 4.10
CA GLY A 274 -19.76 -1.45 3.49
C GLY A 274 -19.69 -0.61 2.21
N VAL A 275 -18.80 0.38 2.12
CA VAL A 275 -18.52 1.13 0.88
C VAL A 275 -18.00 0.18 -0.19
N SER A 276 -16.99 -0.63 0.15
CA SER A 276 -16.39 -1.62 -0.76
C SER A 276 -17.43 -2.64 -1.28
N ALA A 277 -18.20 -3.26 -0.37
CA ALA A 277 -19.29 -4.18 -0.68
C ALA A 277 -20.35 -3.55 -1.60
N GLY A 278 -20.66 -2.27 -1.39
CA GLY A 278 -21.62 -1.52 -2.21
C GLY A 278 -21.08 -1.20 -3.60
N ILE A 279 -19.79 -0.86 -3.71
CA ILE A 279 -19.11 -0.60 -4.98
C ILE A 279 -19.14 -1.85 -5.83
N VAL A 280 -18.68 -2.99 -5.32
CA VAL A 280 -18.59 -4.24 -6.12
C VAL A 280 -19.95 -4.78 -6.55
N ASN A 281 -21.02 -4.53 -5.78
CA ASN A 281 -22.39 -4.93 -6.13
C ASN A 281 -23.18 -3.85 -6.89
N GLY A 282 -22.61 -2.66 -7.10
CA GLY A 282 -23.28 -1.54 -7.77
C GLY A 282 -24.46 -0.94 -6.98
N TRP A 283 -24.45 -1.03 -5.65
CA TRP A 283 -25.50 -0.49 -4.78
C TRP A 283 -25.22 0.97 -4.39
N MET A 284 -25.34 1.89 -5.35
CA MET A 284 -24.88 3.28 -5.16
C MET A 284 -25.55 4.02 -3.98
N SER A 285 -26.82 3.70 -3.66
CA SER A 285 -27.50 4.24 -2.47
C SER A 285 -26.92 3.73 -1.14
N ARG A 286 -26.38 2.50 -1.11
CA ARG A 286 -25.65 1.98 0.06
C ARG A 286 -24.25 2.57 0.13
N VAL A 287 -23.58 2.74 -1.01
CA VAL A 287 -22.27 3.40 -1.10
C VAL A 287 -22.34 4.81 -0.54
N SER A 288 -23.30 5.63 -0.96
CA SER A 288 -23.41 7.01 -0.50
C SER A 288 -23.70 7.11 1.00
N ARG A 289 -24.60 6.26 1.53
CA ARG A 289 -24.91 6.22 2.97
C ARG A 289 -23.71 5.78 3.80
N ALA A 290 -23.05 4.68 3.43
CA ALA A 290 -21.87 4.17 4.13
C ALA A 290 -20.71 5.18 4.06
N PHE A 291 -20.48 5.79 2.90
CA PHE A 291 -19.44 6.81 2.73
C PHE A 291 -19.75 8.08 3.56
N ALA A 292 -21.02 8.50 3.63
CA ALA A 292 -21.42 9.59 4.51
C ALA A 292 -21.15 9.27 5.99
N THR A 293 -21.34 8.02 6.42
CA THR A 293 -20.97 7.59 7.77
C THR A 293 -19.46 7.61 8.00
N VAL A 294 -18.63 7.23 7.01
CA VAL A 294 -17.17 7.37 7.09
C VAL A 294 -16.78 8.84 7.24
N VAL A 295 -17.29 9.73 6.38
CA VAL A 295 -16.98 11.17 6.42
C VAL A 295 -17.43 11.79 7.74
N GLY A 296 -18.63 11.48 8.22
CA GLY A 296 -19.10 11.91 9.53
C GLY A 296 -18.21 11.38 10.67
N GLY A 297 -17.79 10.11 10.57
CA GLY A 297 -16.85 9.51 11.51
C GLY A 297 -15.51 10.23 11.56
N VAL A 298 -14.95 10.57 10.39
CA VAL A 298 -13.72 11.36 10.27
C VAL A 298 -13.86 12.71 10.95
N ALA A 299 -14.93 13.45 10.64
CA ALA A 299 -15.18 14.76 11.22
C ALA A 299 -15.34 14.70 12.75
N VAL A 300 -16.12 13.75 13.26
CA VAL A 300 -16.31 13.54 14.70
C VAL A 300 -15.00 13.14 15.37
N SER A 301 -14.18 12.29 14.73
CA SER A 301 -12.89 11.86 15.29
C SER A 301 -11.93 13.04 15.40
N ILE A 302 -11.74 13.81 14.32
CA ILE A 302 -10.87 15.00 14.34
C ILE A 302 -11.36 16.01 15.37
N LEU A 303 -12.67 16.29 15.42
CA LEU A 303 -13.24 17.22 16.38
C LEU A 303 -13.05 16.75 17.82
N THR A 304 -13.28 15.46 18.10
CA THR A 304 -13.08 14.87 19.42
C THR A 304 -11.62 14.97 19.84
N ALA A 305 -10.69 14.59 18.95
CA ALA A 305 -9.26 14.68 19.19
C ALA A 305 -8.81 16.12 19.46
N TRP A 306 -9.29 17.07 18.66
CA TRP A 306 -9.01 18.50 18.86
C TRP A 306 -9.53 19.02 20.20
N ILE A 307 -10.77 18.67 20.59
CA ILE A 307 -11.33 19.03 21.90
C ILE A 307 -10.51 18.42 23.03
N VAL A 308 -10.23 17.12 22.97
CA VAL A 308 -9.47 16.41 24.01
C VAL A 308 -8.06 16.98 24.15
N ALA A 309 -7.36 17.21 23.04
CA ALA A 309 -6.02 17.79 23.04
C ALA A 309 -5.97 19.24 23.49
N SER A 310 -7.04 20.02 23.29
CA SER A 310 -7.12 21.40 23.78
C SER A 310 -7.23 21.49 25.31
N TRP A 311 -7.80 20.47 25.95
CA TRP A 311 -8.00 20.44 27.41
C TRP A 311 -6.94 19.62 28.15
N ALA A 312 -6.37 18.61 27.50
CA ALA A 312 -5.41 17.72 28.13
C ALA A 312 -4.02 18.38 28.29
N PRO A 313 -3.31 18.13 29.41
CA PRO A 313 -1.93 18.56 29.57
C PRO A 313 -1.03 17.89 28.52
N HIS A 314 -0.14 18.67 27.91
CA HIS A 314 0.86 18.15 26.98
C HIS A 314 2.06 17.67 27.79
N PHE A 315 2.11 16.36 28.10
CA PHE A 315 3.23 15.77 28.86
C PHE A 315 4.51 15.68 28.03
N VAL A 316 4.38 15.53 26.71
CA VAL A 316 5.48 15.50 25.75
C VAL A 316 5.23 16.58 24.70
N PRO A 317 6.22 17.42 24.36
CA PRO A 317 6.07 18.38 23.26
C PRO A 317 5.70 17.68 21.95
N ILE A 318 4.69 18.21 21.24
CA ILE A 318 4.15 17.60 20.01
C ILE A 318 5.24 17.40 18.95
N ALA A 319 6.18 18.36 18.83
CA ALA A 319 7.29 18.30 17.87
C ALA A 319 8.26 17.13 18.12
N THR A 320 8.33 16.60 19.35
CA THR A 320 9.22 15.48 19.71
C THR A 320 8.45 14.18 19.94
N ASN A 321 7.13 14.18 19.75
CA ASN A 321 6.28 13.06 20.07
C ASN A 321 6.38 11.96 19.00
N THR A 322 6.84 10.76 19.39
CA THR A 322 7.09 9.68 18.43
C THR A 322 5.80 9.20 17.77
N GLN A 323 4.67 9.26 18.47
CA GLN A 323 3.37 8.89 17.90
C GLN A 323 2.86 9.89 16.85
N VAL A 324 3.24 11.16 16.94
CA VAL A 324 2.94 12.18 15.94
C VAL A 324 3.87 12.02 14.74
N ILE A 325 5.19 12.03 14.96
CA ILE A 325 6.21 11.98 13.90
C ILE A 325 6.01 10.75 13.00
N SER A 326 5.77 9.58 13.59
CA SER A 326 5.55 8.32 12.84
C SER A 326 4.29 8.31 11.98
N ARG A 327 3.40 9.31 12.10
CA ARG A 327 2.11 9.37 11.38
C ARG A 327 1.99 10.56 10.45
N VAL A 328 2.90 11.53 10.51
CA VAL A 328 2.94 12.69 9.62
C VAL A 328 3.60 12.36 8.29
N SER A 329 4.47 11.35 8.25
CA SER A 329 5.23 10.95 7.06
C SER A 329 4.72 9.61 6.50
N PRO A 330 3.67 9.61 5.65
CA PRO A 330 3.14 8.37 5.08
C PRO A 330 4.17 7.66 4.21
N THR A 331 4.28 6.34 4.37
CA THR A 331 5.20 5.49 3.59
C THR A 331 4.45 4.50 2.72
N LEU A 332 5.17 3.92 1.74
CA LEU A 332 4.65 2.82 0.93
C LEU A 332 4.34 1.57 1.77
N LEU A 333 5.08 1.36 2.86
CA LEU A 333 4.84 0.24 3.78
C LEU A 333 3.51 0.39 4.50
N ASP A 334 3.12 1.60 4.90
CA ASP A 334 1.80 1.86 5.51
C ASP A 334 0.66 1.47 4.55
N MET A 335 0.80 1.83 3.27
CA MET A 335 -0.15 1.45 2.22
C MET A 335 -0.24 -0.07 2.08
N MET A 336 0.90 -0.78 2.04
CA MET A 336 0.92 -2.25 1.92
C MET A 336 0.25 -2.92 3.13
N ILE A 337 0.49 -2.41 4.33
CA ILE A 337 -0.17 -2.87 5.56
C ILE A 337 -1.68 -2.65 5.45
N ALA A 338 -2.12 -1.48 4.98
CA ALA A 338 -3.54 -1.17 4.78
C ALA A 338 -4.21 -2.07 3.72
N VAL A 339 -3.51 -2.40 2.62
CA VAL A 339 -3.98 -3.38 1.62
C VAL A 339 -4.17 -4.76 2.26
N ALA A 340 -3.16 -5.25 2.99
CA ALA A 340 -3.23 -6.55 3.65
C ALA A 340 -4.38 -6.61 4.67
N ALA A 341 -4.55 -5.56 5.47
CA ALA A 341 -5.63 -5.49 6.45
C ALA A 341 -7.02 -5.35 5.84
N GLY A 342 -7.16 -4.58 4.75
CA GLY A 342 -8.42 -4.50 4.01
C GLY A 342 -8.80 -5.86 3.41
N ALA A 343 -7.83 -6.59 2.88
CA ALA A 343 -8.05 -7.95 2.40
C ALA A 343 -8.43 -8.92 3.53
N ALA A 344 -7.71 -8.87 4.66
CA ALA A 344 -8.00 -9.70 5.83
C ALA A 344 -9.39 -9.40 6.43
N GLY A 345 -9.75 -8.13 6.57
CA GLY A 345 -11.05 -7.69 7.09
C GLY A 345 -12.21 -8.12 6.19
N ALA A 346 -12.07 -7.96 4.86
CA ALA A 346 -13.07 -8.44 3.92
C ALA A 346 -13.19 -9.96 3.91
N TYR A 347 -12.07 -10.69 4.01
CA TYR A 347 -12.08 -12.15 4.06
C TYR A 347 -12.77 -12.66 5.35
N ALA A 348 -12.41 -12.08 6.51
CA ALA A 348 -13.02 -12.40 7.78
C ALA A 348 -14.52 -12.06 7.83
N THR A 349 -14.96 -11.05 7.07
CA THR A 349 -16.39 -10.71 6.97
C THR A 349 -17.19 -11.80 6.24
N VAL A 350 -16.58 -12.49 5.27
CA VAL A 350 -17.29 -13.45 4.39
C VAL A 350 -17.16 -14.91 4.86
N ASP A 351 -16.19 -15.21 5.73
CA ASP A 351 -15.95 -16.57 6.22
C ASP A 351 -16.28 -16.72 7.71
N LYS A 352 -17.42 -17.35 8.03
CA LYS A 352 -17.87 -17.66 9.40
C LYS A 352 -16.88 -18.47 10.23
N ARG A 353 -15.97 -19.21 9.58
CA ARG A 353 -14.98 -20.07 10.27
C ARG A 353 -13.75 -19.28 10.74
N VAL A 354 -13.54 -18.08 10.19
CA VAL A 354 -12.48 -17.18 10.61
C VAL A 354 -12.97 -16.45 11.85
N SER A 355 -12.41 -16.82 13.01
CA SER A 355 -12.80 -16.29 14.33
C SER A 355 -12.89 -14.76 14.34
N SER A 356 -13.85 -14.23 15.12
CA SER A 356 -13.95 -12.80 15.50
C SER A 356 -12.64 -12.23 16.05
N SER A 357 -11.72 -13.09 16.52
CA SER A 357 -10.37 -12.75 16.98
C SER A 357 -9.44 -12.25 15.88
N ILE A 358 -9.53 -12.79 14.65
CA ILE A 358 -8.70 -12.35 13.51
C ILE A 358 -9.17 -11.00 12.99
N THR A 359 -10.48 -10.76 13.03
CA THR A 359 -11.08 -9.46 12.73
C THR A 359 -10.49 -8.38 13.64
N GLY A 360 -10.26 -8.65 14.93
CA GLY A 360 -9.61 -7.71 15.84
C GLY A 360 -8.22 -7.25 15.37
N VAL A 361 -7.38 -8.17 14.87
CA VAL A 361 -6.04 -7.85 14.34
C VAL A 361 -6.13 -7.08 13.01
N ALA A 362 -7.09 -7.42 12.14
CA ALA A 362 -7.32 -6.71 10.88
C ALA A 362 -7.96 -5.31 11.08
N ILE A 363 -8.78 -5.14 12.12
CA ILE A 363 -9.42 -3.86 12.54
C ILE A 363 -8.38 -2.90 13.14
N ALA A 364 -7.28 -3.41 13.68
CA ALA A 364 -6.23 -2.61 14.33
C ALA A 364 -5.44 -1.68 13.39
N VAL A 365 -5.79 -1.57 12.11
CA VAL A 365 -5.07 -0.67 11.20
C VAL A 365 -5.35 0.80 11.50
N ALA A 366 -4.29 1.59 11.31
CA ALA A 366 -4.10 2.99 11.66
C ALA A 366 -5.09 3.95 10.97
N LEU A 367 -6.38 3.85 11.29
CA LEU A 367 -7.40 4.81 10.85
C LEU A 367 -7.66 5.87 11.91
N VAL A 368 -7.92 5.48 13.16
CA VAL A 368 -8.19 6.46 14.23
C VAL A 368 -6.95 7.25 14.63
N PRO A 369 -5.77 6.65 14.84
CA PRO A 369 -4.63 7.42 15.33
C PRO A 369 -4.14 8.53 14.41
N PRO A 370 -4.08 8.37 13.06
CA PRO A 370 -3.80 9.51 12.19
C PRO A 370 -4.84 10.63 12.31
N LEU A 371 -6.14 10.32 12.45
CA LEU A 371 -7.18 11.33 12.72
C LEU A 371 -6.99 12.00 14.09
N GLY A 372 -6.52 11.24 15.08
CA GLY A 372 -6.10 11.76 16.38
C GLY A 372 -4.93 12.75 16.25
N VAL A 373 -3.90 12.39 15.48
CA VAL A 373 -2.76 13.27 15.19
C VAL A 373 -3.22 14.53 14.48
N VAL A 374 -4.12 14.44 13.49
CA VAL A 374 -4.72 15.62 12.83
C VAL A 374 -5.37 16.55 13.87
N GLY A 375 -6.19 16.00 14.77
CA GLY A 375 -6.82 16.80 15.83
C GLY A 375 -5.83 17.45 16.79
N VAL A 376 -4.78 16.72 17.19
CA VAL A 376 -3.71 17.20 18.08
C VAL A 376 -2.87 18.28 17.43
N THR A 377 -2.44 18.12 16.18
CA THR A 377 -1.56 19.10 15.51
C THR A 377 -2.30 20.38 15.11
N LEU A 378 -3.62 20.29 14.90
CA LEU A 378 -4.49 21.45 14.73
C LEU A 378 -4.60 22.33 16.00
N THR A 379 -4.38 21.80 17.22
CA THR A 379 -4.42 22.65 18.43
C THR A 379 -3.23 23.61 18.51
N VAL A 380 -2.07 23.20 17.97
CA VAL A 380 -0.84 24.00 17.93
C VAL A 380 -0.64 24.76 16.61
N GLY A 381 -1.61 24.68 15.68
CA GLY A 381 -1.55 25.37 14.39
C GLY A 381 -0.55 24.80 13.40
N ASN A 382 -0.04 23.58 13.62
CA ASN A 382 0.85 22.91 12.66
C ASN A 382 0.02 22.21 11.56
N TYR A 383 -0.39 23.00 10.57
CA TYR A 383 -1.17 22.50 9.43
C TYR A 383 -0.40 21.53 8.54
N GLY A 384 0.93 21.58 8.53
CA GLY A 384 1.79 20.66 7.78
C GLY A 384 1.65 19.23 8.31
N ASP A 385 1.83 19.07 9.61
CA ASP A 385 1.69 17.77 10.29
C ASP A 385 0.26 17.23 10.20
N ALA A 386 -0.74 18.11 10.37
CA ALA A 386 -2.14 17.76 10.15
C ALA A 386 -2.38 17.25 8.72
N GLY A 387 -1.80 17.90 7.72
CA GLY A 387 -1.88 17.48 6.33
C GLY A 387 -1.26 16.09 6.11
N GLY A 388 -0.05 15.87 6.62
CA GLY A 388 0.66 14.60 6.49
C GLY A 388 -0.10 13.42 7.11
N ALA A 389 -0.60 13.59 8.34
CA ALA A 389 -1.41 12.58 9.01
C ALA A 389 -2.76 12.33 8.32
N PHE A 390 -3.37 13.37 7.74
CA PHE A 390 -4.59 13.21 6.96
C PHE A 390 -4.34 12.46 5.65
N VAL A 391 -3.21 12.69 4.98
CA VAL A 391 -2.80 11.92 3.80
C VAL A 391 -2.56 10.45 4.16
N LEU A 392 -1.92 10.16 5.29
CA LEU A 392 -1.78 8.78 5.79
C LEU A 392 -3.16 8.11 6.00
N PHE A 393 -4.11 8.82 6.63
CA PHE A 393 -5.48 8.31 6.76
C PHE A 393 -6.12 8.03 5.40
N LEU A 394 -6.02 8.97 4.46
CA LEU A 394 -6.69 8.88 3.16
C LEU A 394 -6.11 7.72 2.31
N THR A 395 -4.79 7.57 2.30
CA THR A 395 -4.11 6.48 1.60
C THR A 395 -4.49 5.12 2.18
N ASN A 396 -4.56 5.00 3.51
CA ASN A 396 -5.05 3.79 4.18
C ASN A 396 -6.52 3.49 3.85
N LEU A 397 -7.40 4.49 3.94
CA LEU A 397 -8.83 4.36 3.66
C LEU A 397 -9.07 3.78 2.27
N VAL A 398 -8.46 4.38 1.25
CA VAL A 398 -8.70 3.95 -0.14
C VAL A 398 -8.03 2.59 -0.40
N SER A 399 -6.85 2.32 0.18
CA SER A 399 -6.19 1.01 0.07
C SER A 399 -7.06 -0.12 0.62
N ILE A 400 -7.69 0.11 1.77
CA ILE A 400 -8.64 -0.82 2.37
C ILE A 400 -9.84 -1.04 1.45
N ILE A 401 -10.44 0.03 0.90
CA ILE A 401 -11.59 -0.08 -0.01
C ILE A 401 -11.25 -0.93 -1.24
N LEU A 402 -10.10 -0.69 -1.87
CA LEU A 402 -9.65 -1.41 -3.06
C LEU A 402 -9.36 -2.89 -2.76
N ALA A 403 -8.60 -3.16 -1.70
CA ALA A 403 -8.26 -4.53 -1.29
C ALA A 403 -9.51 -5.33 -0.89
N ALA A 404 -10.40 -4.73 -0.11
CA ALA A 404 -11.67 -5.34 0.26
C ALA A 404 -12.55 -5.61 -0.96
N SER A 405 -12.56 -4.69 -1.94
CA SER A 405 -13.36 -4.84 -3.17
C SER A 405 -12.88 -6.07 -3.95
N LEU A 406 -11.56 -6.22 -4.08
CA LEU A 406 -10.95 -7.38 -4.71
C LEU A 406 -11.35 -8.67 -3.97
N VAL A 407 -11.23 -8.70 -2.65
CA VAL A 407 -11.58 -9.89 -1.87
C VAL A 407 -13.06 -10.24 -1.99
N PHE A 408 -13.98 -9.28 -1.93
CA PHE A 408 -15.42 -9.55 -2.12
C PHE A 408 -15.76 -10.12 -3.50
N VAL A 409 -15.01 -9.76 -4.54
CA VAL A 409 -15.13 -10.39 -5.86
C VAL A 409 -14.58 -11.81 -5.84
N LEU A 410 -13.40 -12.02 -5.24
CA LEU A 410 -12.74 -13.34 -5.17
C LEU A 410 -13.47 -14.36 -4.29
N THR A 411 -14.20 -13.91 -3.28
CA THR A 411 -14.98 -14.77 -2.38
C THR A 411 -16.36 -15.12 -2.96
N GLY A 412 -16.78 -14.49 -4.06
CA GLY A 412 -18.12 -14.70 -4.63
C GLY A 412 -19.23 -13.91 -3.91
N PHE A 413 -18.87 -12.96 -3.04
CA PHE A 413 -19.85 -12.05 -2.45
C PHE A 413 -20.48 -11.16 -3.53
N ALA A 414 -19.66 -10.67 -4.46
CA ALA A 414 -20.09 -9.98 -5.68
C ALA A 414 -20.12 -10.95 -6.87
N LEU A 415 -21.31 -11.28 -7.38
CA LEU A 415 -21.45 -12.16 -8.55
C LEU A 415 -21.02 -11.44 -9.83
N VAL A 416 -19.86 -11.83 -10.36
CA VAL A 416 -19.32 -11.33 -11.63
C VAL A 416 -20.31 -11.57 -12.79
N THR A 417 -21.06 -12.67 -12.76
CA THR A 417 -22.09 -13.02 -13.74
C THR A 417 -23.25 -12.02 -13.78
N LYS A 418 -23.80 -11.61 -12.62
CA LYS A 418 -24.85 -10.58 -12.55
C LYS A 418 -24.34 -9.18 -12.94
N LEU A 419 -23.06 -8.89 -12.74
CA LEU A 419 -22.44 -7.64 -13.17
C LEU A 419 -22.21 -7.60 -14.69
N GLN A 420 -21.97 -8.75 -15.34
CA GLN A 420 -21.79 -8.83 -16.80
C GLN A 420 -23.10 -8.57 -17.58
N GLU A 421 -24.25 -8.93 -17.00
CA GLU A 421 -25.57 -8.64 -17.57
C GLU A 421 -25.87 -7.13 -17.60
N ASN A 422 -25.23 -6.34 -16.74
CA ASN A 422 -25.48 -4.91 -16.62
C ASN A 422 -24.20 -4.09 -16.81
N ARG A 423 -23.80 -3.93 -18.07
CA ARG A 423 -22.57 -3.21 -18.49
C ARG A 423 -22.41 -1.82 -17.86
N GLU A 424 -23.50 -1.10 -17.60
CA GLU A 424 -23.46 0.23 -16.97
C GLU A 424 -23.04 0.16 -15.50
N LYS A 425 -23.51 -0.85 -14.75
CA LYS A 425 -23.09 -1.08 -13.36
C LYS A 425 -21.61 -1.46 -13.31
N MET A 426 -21.17 -2.36 -14.18
CA MET A 426 -19.76 -2.77 -14.28
C MET A 426 -18.83 -1.59 -14.58
N LYS A 427 -19.20 -0.71 -15.52
CA LYS A 427 -18.44 0.51 -15.81
C LYS A 427 -18.31 1.41 -14.58
N THR A 428 -19.39 1.53 -13.81
CA THR A 428 -19.41 2.36 -12.61
C THR A 428 -18.45 1.82 -11.55
N VAL A 429 -18.50 0.51 -11.28
CA VAL A 429 -17.58 -0.16 -10.35
C VAL A 429 -16.12 0.08 -10.77
N ILE A 430 -15.79 -0.16 -12.04
CA ILE A 430 -14.43 0.00 -12.55
C ILE A 430 -13.99 1.46 -12.46
N ILE A 431 -14.82 2.42 -12.87
CA ILE A 431 -14.49 3.85 -12.78
C ILE A 431 -14.23 4.25 -11.34
N THR A 432 -15.05 3.83 -10.38
CA THR A 432 -14.87 4.16 -8.96
C THR A 432 -13.58 3.57 -8.40
N VAL A 433 -13.27 2.31 -8.72
CA VAL A 433 -12.01 1.63 -8.31
C VAL A 433 -10.80 2.35 -8.91
N LEU A 434 -10.86 2.70 -10.20
CA LEU A 434 -9.77 3.41 -10.88
C LEU A 434 -9.59 4.84 -10.34
N LEU A 435 -10.68 5.59 -10.11
CA LEU A 435 -10.61 6.92 -9.49
C LEU A 435 -10.08 6.86 -8.06
N GLY A 436 -10.44 5.84 -7.29
CA GLY A 436 -9.86 5.60 -5.96
C GLY A 436 -8.34 5.40 -6.04
N ALA A 437 -7.89 4.50 -6.91
CA ALA A 437 -6.45 4.27 -7.13
C ALA A 437 -5.70 5.55 -7.56
N LEU A 438 -6.33 6.39 -8.39
CA LEU A 438 -5.79 7.69 -8.80
C LEU A 438 -5.60 8.64 -7.61
N ILE A 439 -6.61 8.72 -6.74
CA ILE A 439 -6.60 9.57 -5.54
C ILE A 439 -5.51 9.14 -4.55
N ILE A 440 -5.14 7.85 -4.50
CA ILE A 440 -4.02 7.37 -3.68
C ILE A 440 -2.68 7.72 -4.31
N MET A 441 -2.52 7.39 -5.60
CA MET A 441 -1.20 7.43 -6.24
C MET A 441 -0.64 8.86 -6.30
N VAL A 442 -1.50 9.85 -6.52
CA VAL A 442 -1.05 11.23 -6.72
C VAL A 442 -0.45 11.84 -5.44
N PRO A 443 -1.14 11.89 -4.28
CA PRO A 443 -0.53 12.43 -3.06
C PRO A 443 0.69 11.63 -2.60
N LEU A 444 0.64 10.29 -2.70
CA LEU A 444 1.74 9.43 -2.25
C LEU A 444 3.03 9.69 -3.03
N ALA A 445 2.93 9.93 -4.34
CA ALA A 445 4.07 10.27 -5.18
C ALA A 445 4.72 11.60 -4.77
N PHE A 446 3.89 12.61 -4.46
CA PHE A 446 4.39 13.94 -4.07
C PHE A 446 4.92 13.99 -2.64
N THR A 447 4.32 13.26 -1.69
CA THR A 447 4.84 13.19 -0.31
C THR A 447 6.11 12.33 -0.22
N SER A 448 6.26 11.30 -1.06
CA SER A 448 7.42 10.39 -1.01
C SER A 448 8.73 11.07 -1.44
N GLU A 449 8.71 11.97 -2.43
CA GLU A 449 9.91 12.72 -2.85
C GLU A 449 10.44 13.61 -1.72
N GLY A 450 9.56 14.28 -0.98
CA GLY A 450 9.95 15.11 0.17
C GLY A 450 10.54 14.29 1.32
N ILE A 451 9.98 13.11 1.59
CA ILE A 451 10.38 12.29 2.76
C ILE A 451 11.69 11.54 2.52
N LEU A 452 11.88 10.92 1.35
CA LEU A 452 13.10 10.15 1.05
C LEU A 452 14.32 11.07 0.95
N THR A 453 14.15 12.25 0.35
CA THR A 453 15.22 13.24 0.26
C THR A 453 15.52 13.86 1.63
N SER A 454 14.51 14.18 2.44
CA SER A 454 14.72 14.74 3.79
C SER A 454 15.32 13.73 4.75
N ALA A 455 14.88 12.47 4.77
CA ALA A 455 15.43 11.43 5.65
C ALA A 455 16.87 11.05 5.27
N SER A 456 17.16 10.95 3.97
CA SER A 456 18.52 10.72 3.47
C SER A 456 19.44 11.91 3.76
N ARG A 457 18.96 13.14 3.52
CA ARG A 457 19.70 14.37 3.87
C ARG A 457 19.95 14.47 5.37
N GLN A 458 18.95 14.16 6.20
CA GLN A 458 19.07 14.15 7.66
C GLN A 458 20.10 13.12 8.13
N SER A 459 20.08 11.90 7.60
CA SER A 459 21.05 10.86 7.97
C SER A 459 22.47 11.19 7.48
N ARG A 460 22.60 11.80 6.30
CA ARG A 460 23.89 12.29 5.77
C ARG A 460 24.41 13.49 6.56
N ALA A 461 23.53 14.43 6.93
CA ALA A 461 23.87 15.57 7.78
C ALA A 461 24.41 15.10 9.12
N GLN A 462 23.73 14.12 9.73
CA GLN A 462 24.16 13.51 10.99
C GLN A 462 25.54 12.88 10.85
N ALA A 463 25.78 12.06 9.83
CA ALA A 463 27.06 11.41 9.60
C ALA A 463 28.20 12.42 9.35
N VAL A 464 27.96 13.45 8.53
CA VAL A 464 28.94 14.51 8.26
C VAL A 464 29.20 15.33 9.53
N ALA A 465 28.17 15.65 10.31
CA ALA A 465 28.33 16.39 11.56
C ALA A 465 29.10 15.57 12.63
N GLU A 466 28.87 14.26 12.71
CA GLU A 466 29.62 13.35 13.58
C GLU A 466 31.09 13.23 13.17
N GLU A 467 31.35 13.08 11.87
CA GLU A 467 32.71 13.02 11.32
C GLU A 467 33.46 14.34 11.51
N TRP A 468 32.78 15.47 11.29
CA TRP A 468 33.32 16.81 11.50
C TRP A 468 33.64 17.10 12.98
N LEU A 469 32.79 16.67 13.91
CA LEU A 469 33.03 16.84 15.34
C LEU A 469 34.21 15.97 15.82
N GLY A 470 34.39 14.81 15.19
CA GLY A 470 35.42 13.83 15.52
C GLY A 470 35.21 13.19 16.90
N ASP A 471 36.15 12.32 17.30
CA ASP A 471 36.08 11.54 18.54
C ASP A 471 36.56 12.35 19.77
N GLN A 472 36.08 13.60 19.92
CA GLN A 472 36.43 14.45 21.04
C GLN A 472 35.58 14.11 22.28
N GLU A 473 36.19 13.56 23.33
CA GLU A 473 35.50 13.15 24.57
C GLU A 473 34.69 14.27 25.26
N ASN A 474 35.01 15.54 24.95
CA ASN A 474 34.49 16.71 25.64
C ASN A 474 33.40 17.48 24.85
N LEU A 475 33.20 17.20 23.56
CA LEU A 475 32.14 17.79 22.73
C LEU A 475 31.10 16.73 22.40
N ARG A 476 29.82 17.10 22.49
CA ARG A 476 28.70 16.21 22.15
C ARG A 476 27.79 16.86 21.13
N LEU A 477 27.49 16.09 20.09
CA LEU A 477 26.46 16.42 19.12
C LEU A 477 25.09 16.13 19.75
N ASN A 478 24.28 17.16 19.99
CA ASN A 478 22.97 17.00 20.62
C ASN A 478 21.84 16.91 19.60
N ARG A 479 21.92 17.71 18.53
CA ARG A 479 20.90 17.77 17.49
C ARG A 479 21.52 18.16 16.16
N VAL A 480 21.08 17.51 15.11
CA VAL A 480 21.23 17.96 13.73
C VAL A 480 19.82 18.02 13.17
N GLU A 481 19.46 19.08 12.47
CA GLU A 481 18.14 19.25 11.86
C GLU A 481 18.31 19.91 10.50
N VAL A 482 17.78 19.29 9.44
CA VAL A 482 17.89 19.81 8.07
C VAL A 482 16.60 20.55 7.70
N ASN A 483 16.71 21.87 7.58
CA ASN A 483 15.63 22.78 7.21
C ASN A 483 15.84 23.33 5.79
N GLY A 484 15.53 22.52 4.79
CA GLY A 484 15.65 22.90 3.38
C GLY A 484 17.11 22.96 2.91
N GLU A 485 17.64 24.18 2.76
CA GLU A 485 19.07 24.43 2.45
C GLU A 485 19.89 24.77 3.70
N GLU A 486 19.24 24.90 4.86
CA GLU A 486 19.88 25.19 6.14
C GLU A 486 20.03 23.90 6.96
N VAL A 487 21.17 23.73 7.63
CA VAL A 487 21.42 22.60 8.54
C VAL A 487 21.76 23.16 9.91
N ASP A 488 20.84 22.99 10.84
CA ASP A 488 20.95 23.44 12.23
C ASP A 488 21.64 22.36 13.05
N ILE A 489 22.77 22.71 13.66
CA ILE A 489 23.61 21.80 14.43
C ILE A 489 23.78 22.35 15.83
N VAL A 490 23.30 21.62 16.83
CA VAL A 490 23.42 21.98 18.24
C VAL A 490 24.48 21.11 18.89
N ILE A 491 25.49 21.77 19.43
CA ILE A 491 26.64 21.14 20.09
C ILE A 491 26.70 21.60 21.54
N THR A 492 27.11 20.70 22.44
CA THR A 492 27.35 21.04 23.85
C THR A 492 28.65 20.42 24.32
N GLY A 493 29.47 21.17 25.07
CA GLY A 493 30.72 20.62 25.61
C GLY A 493 31.75 21.65 26.05
N GLU A 494 32.96 21.17 26.28
CA GLU A 494 34.16 22.00 26.55
C GLU A 494 35.18 21.76 25.43
N GLY A 495 35.61 22.82 24.75
CA GLY A 495 36.68 22.70 23.74
C GLY A 495 36.63 23.79 22.69
N GLU A 496 37.62 23.77 21.79
CA GLU A 496 37.59 24.55 20.55
C GLU A 496 36.77 23.80 19.51
N ILE A 497 35.81 24.50 18.92
CA ILE A 497 34.94 23.95 17.87
C ILE A 497 35.75 23.92 16.57
N PRO A 498 35.69 22.83 15.78
CA PRO A 498 36.25 22.80 14.43
C PRO A 498 35.64 23.89 13.53
N SER A 499 36.23 24.18 12.37
CA SER A 499 35.74 25.27 11.52
C SER A 499 34.35 24.99 10.96
N VAL A 500 33.39 25.90 11.18
CA VAL A 500 32.04 25.79 10.59
C VAL A 500 32.07 25.90 9.05
N SER A 501 33.08 26.56 8.49
CA SER A 501 33.27 26.65 7.04
C SER A 501 33.64 25.32 6.38
N SER A 502 34.37 24.43 7.06
CA SER A 502 34.65 23.09 6.54
C SER A 502 33.40 22.21 6.56
N LEU A 503 32.63 22.27 7.65
CA LEU A 503 31.32 21.61 7.77
C LEU A 503 30.36 22.03 6.66
N ASN A 504 30.25 23.33 6.41
CA ASN A 504 29.36 23.83 5.36
C ASN A 504 29.76 23.33 3.97
N LYS A 505 31.07 23.21 3.72
CA LYS A 505 31.61 22.70 2.45
C LYS A 505 31.32 21.22 2.29
N GLU A 506 31.57 20.41 3.32
CA GLU A 506 31.31 18.96 3.32
C GLU A 506 29.82 18.65 3.18
N LEU A 507 28.95 19.40 3.85
CA LEU A 507 27.49 19.28 3.68
C LEU A 507 27.06 19.64 2.25
N SER A 508 27.61 20.73 1.69
CA SER A 508 27.32 21.14 0.32
C SER A 508 27.79 20.13 -0.73
N GLU A 509 28.96 19.51 -0.52
CA GLU A 509 29.48 18.44 -1.36
C GLU A 509 28.64 17.15 -1.22
N SER A 510 28.21 16.80 -0.01
CA SER A 510 27.39 15.61 0.29
C SER A 510 25.96 15.70 -0.27
N PHE A 511 25.38 16.91 -0.30
CA PHE A 511 24.05 17.15 -0.85
C PHE A 511 24.03 17.49 -2.34
N GLY A 512 25.18 17.92 -2.90
CA GLY A 512 25.26 18.39 -4.28
C GLY A 512 24.55 19.72 -4.55
N THR A 513 24.21 20.45 -3.48
CA THR A 513 23.52 21.76 -3.51
C THR A 513 24.19 22.74 -2.56
N ALA A 514 24.05 24.04 -2.81
CA ALA A 514 24.51 25.05 -1.87
C ALA A 514 23.75 24.90 -0.54
N THR A 515 24.48 24.78 0.56
CA THR A 515 23.91 24.57 1.90
C THR A 515 24.45 25.65 2.84
N VAL A 516 23.71 25.94 3.91
CA VAL A 516 24.11 26.85 4.98
C VAL A 516 24.10 26.09 6.31
N ALA A 517 25.27 25.80 6.85
CA ALA A 517 25.43 25.21 8.18
C ALA A 517 25.34 26.29 9.25
N VAL A 518 24.40 26.15 10.17
CA VAL A 518 24.26 27.00 11.36
C VAL A 518 24.61 26.16 12.58
N VAL A 519 25.57 26.63 13.36
CA VAL A 519 26.08 25.92 14.53
C VAL A 519 25.74 26.70 15.79
N GLU A 520 24.89 26.15 16.64
CA GLU A 520 24.63 26.62 17.99
C GLU A 520 25.53 25.86 18.97
N TYR A 521 26.41 26.58 19.65
CA TYR A 521 27.31 26.01 20.65
C TYR A 521 26.94 26.46 22.06
N PHE A 522 26.66 25.47 22.91
CA PHE A 522 26.42 25.66 24.33
C PHE A 522 27.65 25.18 25.13
N PRO A 523 28.51 26.08 25.61
CA PRO A 523 29.62 25.69 26.48
C PRO A 523 29.04 25.12 27.79
N SER A 524 29.48 23.94 28.18
CA SER A 524 29.03 23.27 29.41
C SER A 524 30.20 23.08 30.36
N LEU A 525 30.03 23.35 31.66
CA LEU A 525 31.08 23.07 32.65
C LEU A 525 30.79 21.73 33.35
N ARG A 526 31.71 20.76 33.30
CA ARG A 526 31.57 19.51 34.08
C ARG A 526 32.16 19.67 35.48
N LEU A 527 31.30 19.85 36.47
CA LEU A 527 31.70 19.87 37.88
C LEU A 527 31.63 18.45 38.47
N THR A 528 32.75 17.98 39.01
CA THR A 528 32.80 16.80 39.88
C THR A 528 32.75 17.23 41.34
N ALA A 529 32.45 16.31 42.26
CA ALA A 529 32.50 16.61 43.70
C ALA A 529 33.90 17.08 44.17
N GLU A 530 34.95 16.80 43.40
CA GLU A 530 36.32 17.28 43.65
C GLU A 530 36.60 18.68 43.08
N ASN A 531 35.85 19.13 42.06
CA ASN A 531 36.05 20.40 41.35
C ASN A 531 34.89 21.40 41.53
N GLN A 532 33.97 21.14 42.46
CA GLN A 532 32.90 22.07 42.83
C GLN A 532 33.48 23.12 43.80
N PRO A 533 33.40 24.43 43.50
CA PRO A 533 34.01 25.48 44.32
C PRO A 533 33.42 25.59 45.73
#